data_AF-G2G633-F1
#
_entry.id   AF-G2G633-F1
#
_cell.length_a   1.000
_cell.length_b   1.000
_cell.length_c   1.000
_cell.angle_alpha   90.00
_cell.angle_beta   90.00
_cell.angle_gamma   90.00
#
_symmetry.space_group_name_H-M   'P 1'
#
loop_
_entity.id
_entity.type
_entity.pdbx_description
1 polymer ?
#
loop_
_entity_poly.entity_id
_entity_poly.type
_entity_poly.pdbx_seq_one_letter_code
_entity_poly.pdbx_strand_id
1 'polypeptide(L)'
;MSGAVPRRTLPSGRSSPAQQINILLGLAFLAEHAGEVQRDRLAQHAGRSPATVGDCMAFLSDVGLVRAGRGRYAVTDHGRAFAQLWPKDSARARLLLRPLLQAHWSAEAADQHLADGPLPQEQLAKRLRAGLPGVPLRGMYLVEWLVIGLVLVRDEQLRMHLAPPDGVPPAAVPEAGPGKDTAPEAKAEPPAPPEPDERDERQDERAPGEDLAEGAAGTTLLGLTRREVQALPDARYAAFLEGVLLSLRGALAPPA
;
A
#
# COMPACT_ATOMS: atom_id res chain seq x y z
N MET A 1 24.07 35.36 3.40
CA MET A 1 24.13 33.99 2.87
C MET A 1 22.76 33.67 2.31
N SER A 2 22.62 33.61 0.98
CA SER A 2 21.32 33.32 0.36
C SER A 2 21.04 31.83 0.54
N GLY A 3 20.28 31.49 1.59
CA GLY A 3 19.87 30.12 1.84
C GLY A 3 18.91 29.69 0.74
N ALA A 4 19.38 28.85 -0.19
CA ALA A 4 18.50 28.24 -1.17
C ALA A 4 17.38 27.51 -0.42
N VAL A 5 16.13 27.86 -0.70
CA VAL A 5 14.97 27.21 -0.08
C VAL A 5 15.06 25.71 -0.40
N PRO A 6 15.02 24.82 0.61
CA PRO A 6 15.06 23.37 0.39
C PRO A 6 13.97 22.98 -0.61
N ARG A 7 14.35 22.26 -1.66
CA ARG A 7 13.42 21.89 -2.72
C ARG A 7 12.44 20.86 -2.18
N ARG A 8 11.16 21.22 -2.07
CA ARG A 8 10.11 20.27 -1.69
C ARG A 8 9.85 19.29 -2.84
N THR A 9 10.34 18.07 -2.73
CA THR A 9 10.07 17.03 -3.73
C THR A 9 8.87 16.15 -3.35
N LEU A 10 8.15 15.68 -4.37
CA LEU A 10 7.06 14.71 -4.22
C LEU A 10 7.48 13.38 -4.86
N PRO A 11 6.99 12.24 -4.35
CA PRO A 11 7.15 10.95 -5.02
C PRO A 11 6.67 10.96 -6.46
N SER A 12 7.18 10.04 -7.28
CA SER A 12 6.74 9.87 -8.65
C SER A 12 5.25 9.51 -8.70
N GLY A 13 4.47 10.21 -9.52
CA GLY A 13 3.06 9.86 -9.76
C GLY A 13 2.88 8.69 -10.73
N ARG A 14 3.96 8.17 -11.31
CA ARG A 14 3.97 7.10 -12.32
C ARG A 14 4.34 5.73 -11.76
N SER A 15 4.65 5.66 -10.47
CA SER A 15 5.00 4.41 -9.80
C SER A 15 4.54 4.46 -8.36
N SER A 16 3.85 3.42 -7.90
CA SER A 16 3.42 3.34 -6.49
C SER A 16 4.64 3.25 -5.56
N PRO A 17 4.51 3.57 -4.27
CA PRO A 17 5.60 3.46 -3.31
C PRO A 17 6.25 2.06 -3.29
N ALA A 18 5.46 0.99 -3.37
CA ALA A 18 5.98 -0.37 -3.52
C ALA A 18 6.87 -0.52 -4.76
N GLN A 19 6.47 0.05 -5.91
CA GLN A 19 7.28 0.03 -7.13
C GLN A 19 8.53 0.91 -7.01
N GLN A 20 8.44 2.06 -6.34
CA GLN A 20 9.58 2.93 -6.06
C GLN A 20 10.60 2.25 -5.16
N ILE A 21 10.14 1.52 -4.13
CA ILE A 21 10.99 0.66 -3.31
C ILE A 21 11.67 -0.40 -4.17
N ASN A 22 10.95 -1.10 -5.04
CA ASN A 22 11.55 -2.09 -5.93
C ASN A 22 12.62 -1.49 -6.86
N ILE A 23 12.44 -0.25 -7.32
CA ILE A 23 13.49 0.46 -8.08
C ILE A 23 14.73 0.70 -7.21
N LEU A 24 14.57 1.09 -5.94
CA LEU A 24 15.68 1.24 -4.99
C LEU A 24 16.40 -0.10 -4.73
N LEU A 25 15.65 -1.19 -4.55
CA LEU A 25 16.23 -2.53 -4.38
C LEU A 25 17.05 -2.94 -5.61
N GLY A 26 16.51 -2.72 -6.82
CA GLY A 26 17.21 -2.96 -8.07
C GLY A 26 18.47 -2.10 -8.23
N LEU A 27 18.44 -0.84 -7.79
CA LEU A 27 19.62 0.01 -7.76
C LEU A 27 20.68 -0.54 -6.81
N ALA A 28 20.30 -0.94 -5.59
CA ALA A 28 21.23 -1.49 -4.60
C ALA A 28 21.92 -2.76 -5.13
N PHE A 29 21.14 -3.67 -5.74
CA PHE A 29 21.64 -4.90 -6.37
C PHE A 29 22.65 -4.59 -7.49
N LEU A 30 22.32 -3.68 -8.40
CA LEU A 30 23.22 -3.32 -9.51
C LEU A 30 24.48 -2.57 -9.03
N ALA A 31 24.36 -1.79 -7.96
CA ALA A 31 25.46 -0.99 -7.42
C ALA A 31 26.52 -1.80 -6.68
N GLU A 32 26.23 -3.04 -6.23
CA GLU A 32 27.20 -3.93 -5.59
C GLU A 32 28.46 -4.16 -6.44
N HIS A 33 28.32 -4.10 -7.77
CA HIS A 33 29.38 -4.44 -8.71
C HIS A 33 30.03 -3.22 -9.39
N ALA A 34 29.39 -2.04 -9.32
CA ALA A 34 29.77 -0.89 -10.15
C ALA A 34 29.82 0.46 -9.41
N GLY A 35 29.34 0.53 -8.15
CA GLY A 35 29.24 1.76 -7.37
C GLY A 35 28.12 2.70 -7.87
N GLU A 36 28.25 3.21 -9.09
CA GLU A 36 27.23 4.00 -9.79
C GLU A 36 26.54 3.19 -10.88
N VAL A 37 25.23 3.40 -11.05
CA VAL A 37 24.39 2.71 -12.02
C VAL A 37 23.79 3.72 -12.99
N GLN A 38 23.92 3.46 -14.28
CA GLN A 38 23.30 4.29 -15.32
C GLN A 38 21.77 4.14 -15.28
N ARG A 39 21.06 5.25 -15.51
CA ARG A 39 19.59 5.31 -15.52
C ARG A 39 18.97 4.26 -16.44
N ASP A 40 19.50 4.10 -17.64
CA ASP A 40 18.92 3.20 -18.64
C ASP A 40 19.10 1.73 -18.24
N ARG A 41 20.24 1.38 -17.64
CA ARG A 41 20.48 0.05 -17.07
C ARG A 41 19.52 -0.25 -15.92
N LEU A 42 19.32 0.71 -15.02
CA LEU A 42 18.36 0.56 -13.93
C LEU A 42 16.93 0.46 -14.44
N ALA A 43 16.56 1.28 -15.42
CA ALA A 43 15.24 1.27 -16.05
C ALA A 43 14.94 -0.10 -16.69
N GLN A 44 15.91 -0.65 -17.43
CA GLN A 44 15.82 -2.00 -17.98
C GLN A 44 15.64 -3.04 -16.89
N HIS A 45 16.45 -3.01 -15.84
CA HIS A 45 16.35 -3.96 -14.72
C HIS A 45 15.01 -3.87 -13.98
N ALA A 46 14.50 -2.66 -13.76
CA ALA A 46 13.23 -2.44 -13.06
C ALA A 46 11.99 -2.64 -13.94
N GLY A 47 12.15 -2.87 -15.26
CA GLY A 47 11.03 -2.95 -16.20
C GLY A 47 10.23 -1.63 -16.30
N ARG A 48 10.93 -0.48 -16.25
CA ARG A 48 10.34 0.86 -16.29
C ARG A 48 10.97 1.72 -17.37
N SER A 49 10.31 2.82 -17.72
CA SER A 49 10.91 3.82 -18.60
C SER A 49 12.02 4.60 -17.85
N PRO A 50 13.07 5.06 -18.55
CA PRO A 50 14.10 5.93 -17.96
C PRO A 50 13.52 7.19 -17.33
N ALA A 51 12.47 7.76 -17.92
CA ALA A 51 11.77 8.92 -17.37
C ALA A 51 11.15 8.62 -16.00
N THR A 52 10.44 7.50 -15.87
CA THR A 52 9.83 7.07 -14.60
C THR A 52 10.89 6.83 -13.53
N VAL A 53 12.02 6.19 -13.88
CA VAL A 53 13.14 6.02 -12.93
C VAL A 53 13.70 7.37 -12.50
N GLY A 54 13.92 8.29 -13.44
CA GLY A 54 14.37 9.64 -13.13
C GLY A 54 13.44 10.40 -12.18
N ASP A 55 12.13 10.31 -12.40
CA ASP A 55 11.11 10.91 -11.55
C ASP A 55 11.14 10.32 -10.12
N CYS A 56 11.37 9.00 -9.98
CA CYS A 56 11.48 8.35 -8.67
C CYS A 56 12.74 8.79 -7.92
N MET A 57 13.87 8.92 -8.63
CA MET A 57 15.16 9.23 -8.01
C MET A 57 15.23 10.62 -7.41
N ALA A 58 14.44 11.58 -7.90
CA ALA A 58 14.38 12.92 -7.31
C ALA A 58 13.92 12.85 -5.84
N PHE A 59 12.80 12.18 -5.57
CA PHE A 59 12.27 12.02 -4.21
C PHE A 59 13.16 11.12 -3.34
N LEU A 60 13.59 9.97 -3.87
CA LEU A 60 14.47 9.06 -3.13
C LEU A 60 15.81 9.72 -2.76
N SER A 61 16.30 10.67 -3.58
CA SER A 61 17.51 11.43 -3.29
C SER A 61 17.27 12.49 -2.22
N ASP A 62 16.10 13.13 -2.23
CA ASP A 62 15.71 14.14 -1.23
C ASP A 62 15.53 13.52 0.17
N VAL A 63 14.99 12.30 0.23
CA VAL A 63 14.90 11.50 1.47
C VAL A 63 16.28 10.96 1.92
N GLY A 64 17.29 10.94 1.04
CA GLY A 64 18.65 10.50 1.36
C GLY A 64 18.91 8.99 1.18
N LEU A 65 18.04 8.27 0.44
CA LEU A 65 18.22 6.85 0.13
C LEU A 65 19.16 6.63 -1.07
N VAL A 66 19.27 7.63 -1.95
CA VAL A 66 20.15 7.58 -3.14
C VAL A 66 20.88 8.91 -3.32
N ARG A 67 21.96 8.88 -4.10
CA ARG A 67 22.59 10.08 -4.66
C ARG A 67 22.29 10.13 -6.15
N ALA A 68 21.61 11.18 -6.59
CA ALA A 68 21.30 11.41 -8.00
C ALA A 68 22.36 12.28 -8.68
N GLY A 69 22.91 11.78 -9.78
CA GLY A 69 23.76 12.50 -10.72
C GLY A 69 23.10 12.68 -12.10
N ARG A 70 23.85 13.19 -13.08
CA ARG A 70 23.37 13.36 -14.47
C ARG A 70 23.16 12.01 -15.16
N GLY A 71 22.00 11.38 -14.92
CA GLY A 71 21.64 10.08 -15.49
C GLY A 71 22.37 8.88 -14.87
N ARG A 72 23.01 9.08 -13.71
CA ARG A 72 23.66 8.03 -12.92
C ARG A 72 23.20 8.13 -11.47
N TYR A 73 23.07 6.99 -10.82
CA TYR A 73 22.59 6.90 -9.45
C TYR A 73 23.53 6.04 -8.62
N ALA A 74 23.78 6.45 -7.39
CA ALA A 74 24.44 5.63 -6.39
C ALA A 74 23.47 5.41 -5.21
N VAL A 75 23.53 4.23 -4.59
CA VAL A 75 22.82 3.99 -3.34
C VAL A 75 23.62 4.60 -2.17
N THR A 76 22.95 5.21 -1.20
CA THR A 76 23.61 5.68 0.04
C THR A 76 23.76 4.52 1.03
N ASP A 77 24.48 4.73 2.13
CA ASP A 77 24.59 3.69 3.17
C ASP A 77 23.22 3.37 3.78
N HIS A 78 22.39 4.40 4.01
CA HIS A 78 21.00 4.22 4.45
C HIS A 78 20.17 3.46 3.42
N GLY A 79 20.26 3.81 2.14
CA GLY A 79 19.57 3.11 1.07
C GLY A 79 19.98 1.64 0.94
N ARG A 80 21.27 1.35 1.15
CA ARG A 80 21.82 -0.01 1.13
C ARG A 80 21.32 -0.83 2.31
N ALA A 81 21.39 -0.27 3.53
CA ALA A 81 20.88 -0.92 4.73
C ALA A 81 19.36 -1.20 4.62
N PHE A 82 18.60 -0.21 4.14
CA PHE A 82 17.18 -0.38 3.84
C PHE A 82 16.94 -1.50 2.82
N ALA A 83 17.67 -1.49 1.69
CA ALA A 83 17.49 -2.47 0.63
C ALA A 83 17.84 -3.90 1.05
N GLN A 84 18.84 -4.07 1.92
CA GLN A 84 19.22 -5.37 2.47
C GLN A 84 18.19 -5.92 3.45
N LEU A 85 17.56 -5.05 4.26
CA LEU A 85 16.58 -5.46 5.25
C LEU A 85 15.18 -5.64 4.67
N TRP A 86 14.73 -4.78 3.76
CA TRP A 86 13.35 -4.76 3.26
C TRP A 86 12.78 -6.13 2.86
N PRO A 87 13.47 -6.99 2.07
CA PRO A 87 12.93 -8.29 1.71
C PRO A 87 12.96 -9.34 2.83
N LYS A 88 13.72 -9.10 3.91
CA LYS A 88 13.94 -10.05 5.02
C LYS A 88 13.11 -9.70 6.26
N ASP A 89 13.04 -8.41 6.55
CA ASP A 89 12.42 -7.83 7.73
C ASP A 89 11.98 -6.39 7.38
N SER A 90 10.79 -6.28 6.81
CA SER A 90 10.24 -4.99 6.41
C SER A 90 9.92 -4.11 7.61
N ALA A 91 9.58 -4.68 8.77
CA ALA A 91 9.34 -3.91 9.99
C ALA A 91 10.60 -3.16 10.43
N ARG A 92 11.75 -3.86 10.48
CA ARG A 92 13.03 -3.24 10.82
C ARG A 92 13.51 -2.27 9.74
N ALA A 93 13.28 -2.57 8.46
CA ALA A 93 13.60 -1.64 7.38
C ALA A 93 12.81 -0.32 7.49
N ARG A 94 11.53 -0.37 7.91
CA ARG A 94 10.72 0.83 8.16
C ARG A 94 11.26 1.68 9.30
N LEU A 95 11.82 1.06 10.35
CA LEU A 95 12.50 1.78 11.43
C LEU A 95 13.75 2.54 10.95
N LEU A 96 14.50 2.01 9.98
CA LEU A 96 15.61 2.75 9.37
C LEU A 96 15.14 3.96 8.57
N LEU A 97 13.97 3.85 7.93
CA LEU A 97 13.41 4.91 7.10
C LEU A 97 12.83 6.05 7.94
N ARG A 98 12.33 5.74 9.14
CA ARG A 98 11.67 6.69 10.05
C ARG A 98 12.45 7.99 10.27
N PRO A 99 13.71 7.98 10.76
CA PRO A 99 14.44 9.23 10.99
C PRO A 99 14.67 10.04 9.71
N LEU A 100 14.84 9.37 8.55
CA LEU A 100 15.01 10.04 7.26
C LEU A 100 13.74 10.78 6.84
N LEU A 101 12.59 10.13 6.98
CA LEU A 101 11.30 10.75 6.66
C LEU A 101 10.83 11.76 7.70
N GLN A 102 11.21 11.61 8.97
CA GLN A 102 11.00 12.64 10.00
C GLN A 102 11.80 13.91 9.72
N ALA A 103 13.01 13.79 9.18
CA ALA A 103 13.83 14.93 8.77
C ALA A 103 13.39 15.59 7.46
N HIS A 104 12.53 14.92 6.68
CA HIS A 104 12.02 15.44 5.41
C HIS A 104 10.91 16.47 5.65
N TRP A 105 10.82 17.50 4.79
CA TRP A 105 9.89 18.63 4.95
C TRP A 105 8.42 18.22 5.17
N SER A 106 8.04 17.06 4.62
CA SER A 106 6.66 16.58 4.68
C SER A 106 6.24 16.12 6.07
N ALA A 107 7.18 15.76 6.96
CA ALA A 107 6.85 15.39 8.33
C ALA A 107 6.36 16.61 9.12
N GLU A 108 7.11 17.71 9.08
CA GLU A 108 6.70 18.99 9.70
C GLU A 108 5.38 19.50 9.10
N ALA A 109 5.22 19.42 7.78
CA ALA A 109 3.97 19.83 7.13
C ALA A 109 2.78 18.93 7.54
N ALA A 110 3.00 17.63 7.75
CA ALA A 110 1.96 16.72 8.21
C ALA A 110 1.56 17.02 9.67
N ASP A 111 2.54 17.30 10.53
CA ASP A 111 2.33 17.74 11.91
C ASP A 111 1.44 18.99 11.97
N GLN A 112 1.79 20.04 11.21
CA GLN A 112 0.98 21.26 11.12
C GLN A 112 -0.45 21.01 10.63
N HIS A 113 -0.64 20.11 9.67
CA HIS A 113 -1.97 19.81 9.13
C HIS A 113 -2.83 18.93 10.03
N LEU A 114 -2.22 18.19 10.95
CA LEU A 114 -2.87 17.27 11.89
C LEU A 114 -2.97 17.84 13.31
N ALA A 115 -2.51 19.08 13.53
CA ALA A 115 -2.57 19.76 14.83
C ALA A 115 -3.99 19.86 15.40
N ASP A 116 -5.00 20.03 14.53
CA ASP A 116 -6.43 20.10 14.91
C ASP A 116 -7.09 18.71 14.98
N GLY A 117 -6.33 17.64 14.77
CA GLY A 117 -6.81 16.26 14.81
C GLY A 117 -6.66 15.48 13.50
N PRO A 118 -7.08 14.22 13.50
CA PRO A 118 -6.87 13.30 12.39
C PRO A 118 -7.69 13.66 11.16
N LEU A 119 -7.13 13.39 9.99
CA LEU A 119 -7.75 13.69 8.69
C LEU A 119 -7.90 12.44 7.83
N PRO A 120 -8.93 12.35 6.97
CA PRO A 120 -8.94 11.39 5.88
C PRO A 120 -7.67 11.51 5.02
N GLN A 121 -7.13 10.38 4.58
CA GLN A 121 -5.88 10.34 3.81
C GLN A 121 -5.90 11.28 2.60
N GLU A 122 -6.99 11.30 1.83
CA GLU A 122 -7.11 12.16 0.64
C GLU A 122 -7.04 13.65 0.98
N GLN A 123 -7.62 14.04 2.12
CA GLN A 123 -7.60 15.43 2.57
C GLN A 123 -6.19 15.83 3.00
N LEU A 124 -5.50 14.98 3.76
CA LEU A 124 -4.09 15.21 4.12
C LEU A 124 -3.19 15.26 2.87
N ALA A 125 -3.35 14.32 1.95
CA ALA A 125 -2.62 14.27 0.69
C ALA A 125 -2.83 15.53 -0.16
N LYS A 126 -4.07 16.05 -0.21
CA LYS A 126 -4.39 17.31 -0.89
C LYS A 126 -3.68 18.49 -0.24
N ARG A 127 -3.68 18.57 1.09
CA ARG A 127 -3.01 19.64 1.85
C ARG A 127 -1.49 19.61 1.68
N LEU A 128 -0.86 18.45 1.84
CA LEU A 128 0.59 18.27 1.65
C LEU A 128 1.07 18.58 0.23
N ARG A 129 0.21 18.35 -0.78
CA ARG A 129 0.52 18.66 -2.19
C ARG A 129 0.29 20.13 -2.55
N ALA A 130 -0.39 20.91 -1.71
CA ALA A 130 -0.81 22.26 -2.08
C ALA A 130 0.40 23.14 -2.49
N GLY A 131 0.30 23.77 -3.66
CA GLY A 131 1.39 24.59 -4.23
C GLY A 131 2.53 23.81 -4.89
N LEU A 132 2.48 22.47 -4.94
CA LEU A 132 3.49 21.63 -5.59
C LEU A 132 2.99 21.09 -6.95
N PRO A 133 3.89 20.93 -7.94
CA PRO A 133 3.50 20.50 -9.28
C PRO A 133 3.17 19.00 -9.36
N GLY A 134 2.25 18.66 -10.26
CA GLY A 134 1.96 17.29 -10.67
C GLY A 134 0.56 16.80 -10.30
N VAL A 135 0.30 15.52 -10.57
CA VAL A 135 -1.01 14.89 -10.43
C VAL A 135 -1.38 14.61 -8.97
N PRO A 136 -2.69 14.49 -8.63
CA PRO A 136 -3.12 14.26 -7.26
C PRO A 136 -2.50 13.07 -6.55
N LEU A 137 -2.27 12.00 -7.32
CA LEU A 137 -1.70 10.75 -6.83
C LEU A 137 -0.33 10.92 -6.16
N ARG A 138 0.45 11.94 -6.54
CA ARG A 138 1.75 12.23 -5.89
C ARG A 138 1.60 12.57 -4.41
N GLY A 139 0.52 13.27 -4.04
CA GLY A 139 0.20 13.57 -2.63
C GLY A 139 -0.20 12.31 -1.87
N MET A 140 -0.98 11.42 -2.50
CA MET A 140 -1.36 10.14 -1.90
C MET A 140 -0.14 9.26 -1.63
N TYR A 141 0.76 9.17 -2.61
CA TYR A 141 2.01 8.43 -2.45
C TYR A 141 2.96 9.06 -1.43
N LEU A 142 2.92 10.38 -1.23
CA LEU A 142 3.67 11.01 -0.13
C LEU A 142 3.15 10.55 1.23
N VAL A 143 1.82 10.56 1.43
CA VAL A 143 1.22 10.03 2.66
C VAL A 143 1.57 8.56 2.87
N GLU A 144 1.49 7.74 1.81
CA GLU A 144 1.86 6.34 1.90
C GLU A 144 3.34 6.13 2.25
N TRP A 145 4.26 6.94 1.70
CA TRP A 145 5.66 6.93 2.12
C TRP A 145 5.83 7.29 3.60
N LEU A 146 5.11 8.29 4.11
CA LEU A 146 5.11 8.66 5.52
C LEU A 146 4.55 7.54 6.42
N VAL A 147 3.57 6.77 5.95
CA VAL A 147 3.08 5.57 6.64
C VAL A 147 4.13 4.47 6.63
N ILE A 148 4.76 4.19 5.48
CA ILE A 148 5.86 3.22 5.37
C ILE A 148 6.98 3.61 6.35
N GLY A 149 7.33 4.89 6.42
CA GLY A 149 8.31 5.44 7.36
C GLY A 149 7.89 5.54 8.81
N LEU A 150 6.67 5.10 9.19
CA LEU A 150 6.19 5.21 10.57
C LEU A 150 6.22 6.66 11.10
N VAL A 151 6.01 7.63 10.22
CA VAL A 151 5.77 9.03 10.57
C VAL A 151 4.28 9.25 10.78
N LEU A 152 3.46 8.57 9.98
CA LEU A 152 2.01 8.56 10.11
C LEU A 152 1.50 7.15 10.38
N VAL A 153 0.36 7.05 11.06
CA VAL A 153 -0.42 5.82 11.20
C VAL A 153 -1.83 6.05 10.70
N ARG A 154 -2.47 4.97 10.26
CA ARG A 154 -3.88 4.97 9.86
C ARG A 154 -4.70 4.25 10.92
N ASP A 155 -5.77 4.88 11.38
CA ASP A 155 -6.70 4.26 12.33
C ASP A 155 -7.71 3.33 11.63
N GLU A 156 -8.59 2.73 12.43
CA GLU A 156 -9.65 1.83 11.96
C GLU A 156 -10.69 2.55 11.08
N GLN A 157 -10.85 3.87 11.26
CA GLN A 157 -11.73 4.73 10.46
C GLN A 157 -11.02 5.31 9.22
N LEU A 158 -9.84 4.79 8.88
CA LEU A 158 -9.02 5.19 7.74
C LEU A 158 -8.55 6.65 7.77
N ARG A 159 -8.49 7.26 8.95
CA ARG A 159 -7.94 8.60 9.18
C ARG A 159 -6.47 8.52 9.57
N MET A 160 -5.75 9.57 9.22
CA MET A 160 -4.31 9.69 9.40
C MET A 160 -4.01 10.43 10.71
N HIS A 161 -3.12 9.85 11.49
CA HIS A 161 -2.58 10.41 12.74
C HIS A 161 -1.06 10.47 12.66
N LEU A 162 -0.45 11.33 13.48
CA LEU A 162 0.97 11.26 13.75
C LEU A 162 1.29 9.95 14.48
N ALA A 163 2.36 9.28 14.05
CA ALA A 163 2.83 8.10 14.74
C ALA A 163 3.41 8.50 16.12
N PRO A 164 3.11 7.74 17.20
CA PRO A 164 3.68 8.03 18.52
C PRO A 164 5.21 8.01 18.50
N PRO A 165 5.89 8.84 19.31
CA PRO A 165 7.35 8.96 19.29
C PRO A 165 8.04 7.61 19.51
N ASP A 166 7.48 6.73 20.34
CA ASP A 166 8.07 5.41 20.64
C ASP A 166 7.65 4.29 19.68
N GLY A 167 6.83 4.58 18.66
CA GLY A 167 6.39 3.60 17.66
C GLY A 167 5.37 2.58 18.19
N VAL A 168 4.90 2.75 19.42
CA VAL A 168 3.79 1.98 19.99
C VAL A 168 2.49 2.64 19.54
N PRO A 169 1.59 1.95 18.79
CA PRO A 169 0.28 2.49 18.47
C PRO A 169 -0.45 2.89 19.75
N PRO A 170 -1.19 4.02 19.78
CA PRO A 170 -2.00 4.32 20.96
C PRO A 170 -2.98 3.16 21.17
N ALA A 171 -2.94 2.54 22.34
CA ALA A 171 -3.92 1.52 22.71
C ALA A 171 -5.31 2.15 22.59
N ALA A 172 -6.23 1.47 21.91
CA ALA A 172 -7.63 1.85 21.91
C ALA A 172 -8.07 1.97 23.37
N VAL A 173 -8.48 3.17 23.77
CA VAL A 173 -9.00 3.40 25.12
C VAL A 173 -10.29 2.59 25.21
N PRO A 174 -10.40 1.60 26.12
CA PRO A 174 -11.68 0.94 26.33
C PRO A 174 -12.61 2.00 26.91
N GLU A 175 -13.75 2.24 26.26
CA GLU A 175 -14.88 2.92 26.90
C GLU A 175 -15.32 2.05 28.09
N ALA A 176 -14.75 2.34 29.26
CA ALA A 176 -15.27 1.87 30.54
C ALA A 176 -16.49 2.75 30.87
N GLY A 177 -17.69 2.24 30.57
CA GLY A 177 -18.95 2.81 31.03
C GLY A 177 -19.11 2.76 32.56
N PRO A 178 -20.20 3.32 33.08
CA PRO A 178 -21.10 2.53 33.93
C PRO A 178 -22.57 2.88 33.63
N GLY A 179 -23.54 1.98 33.47
CA GLY A 179 -23.88 0.79 34.25
C GLY A 179 -25.26 1.00 34.88
N LYS A 180 -26.14 -0.03 34.82
CA LYS A 180 -27.43 -0.23 35.54
C LYS A 180 -28.69 0.40 34.93
N ASP A 181 -29.87 -0.23 34.84
CA ASP A 181 -30.41 -1.49 35.36
C ASP A 181 -31.68 -1.89 34.55
N THR A 182 -31.98 -3.21 34.56
CA THR A 182 -33.31 -3.86 34.46
C THR A 182 -34.19 -3.80 33.18
N ALA A 183 -34.35 -5.00 32.61
CA ALA A 183 -35.46 -5.58 31.83
C ALA A 183 -36.88 -5.30 32.44
N PRO A 184 -38.04 -5.54 31.75
CA PRO A 184 -38.27 -6.62 30.77
C PRO A 184 -39.23 -6.35 29.58
N GLU A 185 -39.08 -7.23 28.57
CA GLU A 185 -40.11 -7.94 27.80
C GLU A 185 -41.36 -7.18 27.29
N ALA A 186 -41.43 -7.00 25.96
CA ALA A 186 -42.71 -6.90 25.25
C ALA A 186 -42.62 -7.63 23.90
N LYS A 187 -43.30 -8.78 23.91
CA LYS A 187 -43.71 -9.65 22.82
C LYS A 187 -44.41 -8.87 21.69
N ALA A 188 -43.97 -9.03 20.45
CA ALA A 188 -44.80 -8.80 19.27
C ALA A 188 -44.33 -9.68 18.11
N GLU A 189 -45.13 -10.72 17.89
CA GLU A 189 -45.14 -11.67 16.78
C GLU A 189 -45.56 -10.96 15.47
N PRO A 190 -44.86 -11.20 14.34
CA PRO A 190 -45.47 -11.00 13.02
C PRO A 190 -45.89 -12.34 12.39
N PRO A 191 -47.11 -12.42 11.83
CA PRO A 191 -47.66 -13.65 11.25
C PRO A 191 -47.05 -14.03 9.89
N ALA A 192 -47.23 -15.31 9.57
CA ALA A 192 -46.74 -16.06 8.43
C ALA A 192 -47.50 -15.73 7.10
N PRO A 193 -47.12 -16.36 5.96
CA PRO A 193 -47.05 -15.76 4.62
C PRO A 193 -48.33 -15.89 3.79
N PRO A 194 -48.40 -15.21 2.62
CA PRO A 194 -49.21 -15.66 1.50
C PRO A 194 -48.35 -16.24 0.36
N GLU A 195 -48.65 -17.48 -0.03
CA GLU A 195 -48.39 -18.02 -1.38
C GLU A 195 -49.54 -17.61 -2.34
N PRO A 196 -49.60 -18.12 -3.59
CA PRO A 196 -48.91 -17.63 -4.78
C PRO A 196 -49.93 -17.07 -5.78
N ASP A 197 -49.49 -16.28 -6.76
CA ASP A 197 -50.33 -16.04 -7.94
C ASP A 197 -49.51 -16.04 -9.23
N GLU A 198 -50.08 -16.72 -10.20
CA GLU A 198 -49.53 -17.09 -11.49
C GLU A 198 -49.48 -15.87 -12.42
N ARG A 199 -48.41 -15.72 -13.21
CA ARG A 199 -48.46 -15.72 -14.69
C ARG A 199 -47.22 -15.15 -15.36
N ASP A 200 -46.87 -15.89 -16.40
CA ASP A 200 -46.31 -15.49 -17.68
C ASP A 200 -44.83 -15.17 -17.85
N GLU A 201 -44.14 -16.23 -18.31
CA GLU A 201 -43.46 -16.29 -19.61
C GLU A 201 -42.39 -15.22 -19.92
N ARG A 202 -41.13 -15.65 -20.06
CA ARG A 202 -40.46 -15.95 -21.36
C ARG A 202 -38.94 -15.98 -21.18
N GLN A 203 -38.36 -17.11 -21.66
CA GLN A 203 -37.10 -17.22 -22.42
C GLN A 203 -35.80 -16.85 -21.67
N ASP A 204 -34.75 -17.66 -21.62
CA ASP A 204 -34.27 -18.67 -22.56
C ASP A 204 -33.58 -19.84 -21.84
N GLU A 205 -33.76 -20.99 -22.45
CA GLU A 205 -33.03 -22.23 -22.25
C GLU A 205 -31.52 -22.05 -22.52
N ARG A 206 -30.67 -22.57 -21.63
CA ARG A 206 -29.53 -23.39 -22.05
C ARG A 206 -29.03 -24.25 -20.89
N ALA A 207 -29.33 -25.54 -21.04
CA ALA A 207 -28.87 -26.63 -20.21
C ALA A 207 -27.46 -27.10 -20.66
N PRO A 208 -26.80 -27.95 -19.85
CA PRO A 208 -25.37 -28.16 -19.80
C PRO A 208 -24.90 -29.23 -20.79
N GLY A 209 -23.64 -29.14 -21.20
CA GLY A 209 -22.96 -30.18 -21.95
C GLY A 209 -21.49 -30.18 -21.54
N GLU A 210 -21.13 -31.21 -20.78
CA GLU A 210 -19.76 -31.70 -20.65
C GLU A 210 -19.21 -31.99 -22.04
N ASP A 211 -17.95 -31.63 -22.31
CA ASP A 211 -17.04 -32.59 -22.92
C ASP A 211 -15.58 -32.21 -22.71
N LEU A 212 -14.85 -33.25 -22.33
CA LEU A 212 -13.44 -33.31 -22.02
C LEU A 212 -12.60 -33.07 -23.28
N ALA A 213 -11.61 -32.19 -23.18
CA ALA A 213 -10.41 -32.28 -24.00
C ALA A 213 -9.18 -31.93 -23.14
N GLU A 214 -8.46 -32.99 -22.82
CA GLU A 214 -7.11 -33.06 -22.28
C GLU A 214 -6.15 -31.95 -22.72
N GLY A 215 -5.24 -31.60 -21.81
CA GLY A 215 -3.85 -31.41 -22.23
C GLY A 215 -3.24 -30.02 -22.06
N ALA A 216 -3.28 -29.45 -20.86
CA ALA A 216 -2.17 -28.64 -20.37
C ALA A 216 -2.28 -28.52 -18.84
N ALA A 217 -1.36 -29.18 -18.13
CA ALA A 217 -1.20 -29.05 -16.69
C ALA A 217 -0.85 -27.60 -16.31
N GLY A 218 -1.87 -26.75 -16.20
CA GLY A 218 -1.81 -25.50 -15.47
C GLY A 218 -2.17 -25.80 -14.04
N THR A 219 -1.23 -25.60 -13.11
CA THR A 219 -1.51 -25.58 -11.67
C THR A 219 -2.78 -24.79 -11.40
N THR A 220 -3.85 -25.48 -11.00
CA THR A 220 -5.09 -24.88 -10.56
C THR A 220 -4.91 -24.38 -9.14
N LEU A 221 -5.29 -23.14 -8.87
CA LEU A 221 -5.27 -22.55 -7.54
C LEU A 221 -6.73 -22.39 -7.10
N LEU A 222 -7.14 -23.18 -6.11
CA LEU A 222 -8.53 -23.26 -5.63
C LEU A 222 -9.55 -23.53 -6.77
N GLY A 223 -9.23 -24.48 -7.66
CA GLY A 223 -10.12 -24.89 -8.74
C GLY A 223 -10.15 -23.97 -9.96
N LEU A 224 -9.44 -22.84 -9.93
CA LEU A 224 -9.30 -21.93 -11.07
C LEU A 224 -7.93 -22.06 -11.72
N THR A 225 -7.90 -21.99 -13.06
CA THR A 225 -6.67 -21.88 -13.82
C THR A 225 -6.07 -20.48 -13.69
N ARG A 226 -4.75 -20.36 -13.93
CA ARG A 226 -4.06 -19.07 -13.91
C ARG A 226 -4.69 -18.03 -14.84
N ARG A 227 -5.22 -18.45 -16.00
CA ARG A 227 -5.88 -17.55 -16.96
C ARG A 227 -7.21 -17.04 -16.43
N GLU A 228 -7.99 -17.88 -15.77
CA GLU A 228 -9.27 -17.50 -15.17
C GLU A 228 -9.08 -16.52 -14.01
N VAL A 229 -8.06 -16.75 -13.18
CA VAL A 229 -7.70 -15.84 -12.08
C VAL A 229 -7.31 -14.45 -12.60
N GLN A 230 -6.60 -14.36 -13.73
CA GLN A 230 -6.22 -13.08 -14.35
C GLN A 230 -7.38 -12.33 -15.00
N ALA A 231 -8.46 -13.02 -15.33
CA ALA A 231 -9.65 -12.44 -15.94
C ALA A 231 -10.71 -12.02 -14.90
N LEU A 232 -10.45 -12.21 -13.60
CA LEU A 232 -11.38 -11.81 -12.55
C LEU A 232 -11.49 -10.28 -12.46
N PRO A 233 -12.71 -9.73 -12.31
CA PRO A 233 -12.90 -8.33 -11.93
C PRO A 233 -12.22 -8.02 -10.59
N ASP A 234 -11.71 -6.81 -10.40
CA ASP A 234 -10.89 -6.40 -9.25
C ASP A 234 -11.48 -6.81 -7.89
N ALA A 235 -12.78 -6.64 -7.68
CA ALA A 235 -13.46 -7.03 -6.44
C ALA A 235 -13.42 -8.55 -6.19
N ARG A 236 -13.56 -9.37 -7.25
CA ARG A 236 -13.49 -10.83 -7.17
C ARG A 236 -12.05 -11.32 -7.07
N TYR A 237 -11.12 -10.62 -7.70
CA TYR A 237 -9.69 -10.89 -7.57
C TYR A 237 -9.20 -10.66 -6.13
N ALA A 238 -9.64 -9.58 -5.48
CA ALA A 238 -9.32 -9.30 -4.09
C ALA A 238 -9.85 -10.39 -3.13
N ALA A 239 -11.14 -10.77 -3.26
CA ALA A 239 -11.74 -11.85 -2.47
C ALA A 239 -11.04 -13.19 -2.69
N PHE A 240 -10.62 -13.47 -3.93
CA PHE A 240 -9.83 -14.66 -4.26
C PHE A 240 -8.46 -14.67 -3.55
N LEU A 241 -7.72 -13.55 -3.56
CA LEU A 241 -6.44 -13.45 -2.86
C LEU A 241 -6.57 -13.64 -1.35
N GLU A 242 -7.63 -13.11 -0.74
CA GLU A 242 -7.92 -13.33 0.68
C GLU A 242 -8.17 -14.81 1.01
N GLY A 243 -8.94 -15.51 0.17
CA GLY A 243 -9.18 -16.95 0.30
C GLY A 243 -7.90 -17.79 0.19
N VAL A 244 -6.99 -17.42 -0.72
CA VAL A 244 -5.68 -18.07 -0.84
C VAL A 244 -4.83 -17.85 0.42
N LEU A 245 -4.79 -16.63 0.94
CA LEU A 245 -4.04 -16.31 2.16
C LEU A 245 -4.58 -17.05 3.39
N LEU A 246 -5.91 -17.17 3.51
CA LEU A 246 -6.55 -17.92 4.59
C LEU A 246 -6.20 -19.42 4.51
N SER A 247 -6.23 -19.99 3.31
CA SER A 247 -5.88 -21.39 3.07
C SER A 247 -4.42 -21.69 3.42
N LEU A 248 -3.49 -20.80 3.05
CA LEU A 248 -2.08 -20.91 3.41
C LEU A 248 -1.85 -20.81 4.92
N ARG A 249 -2.57 -19.93 5.61
CA ARG A 249 -2.49 -19.84 7.08
C ARG A 249 -2.99 -21.10 7.77
N GLY A 250 -4.08 -21.69 7.27
CA GLY A 250 -4.59 -22.97 7.79
C GLY A 250 -3.60 -24.12 7.59
N ALA A 251 -2.92 -24.18 6.43
CA ALA A 251 -1.95 -25.22 6.12
C ALA A 251 -0.60 -25.08 6.86
N LEU A 252 -0.26 -23.86 7.31
CA LEU A 252 1.00 -23.55 8.00
C LEU A 252 0.85 -23.46 9.53
N ALA A 253 -0.35 -23.72 10.06
CA ALA A 253 -0.57 -23.81 11.51
C ALA A 253 0.09 -25.10 12.05
N PRO A 254 0.85 -25.05 13.15
CA PRO A 254 1.44 -26.24 13.75
C PRO A 254 0.34 -27.18 14.26
N PRO A 255 0.52 -28.51 14.16
CA PRO A 255 -0.43 -29.45 14.75
C PRO A 255 -0.45 -29.28 16.27
N ALA A 256 -1.65 -29.28 16.83
CA ALA A 256 -1.91 -29.18 18.26
C ALA A 256 -1.39 -30.39 19.05
#